data_AF-A0A0C1RYN2-F1
#
_entry.id   AF-A0A0C1RYN2-F1
#
_cell.length_a   1.000
_cell.length_b   1.000
_cell.length_c   1.000
_cell.angle_alpha   90.00
_cell.angle_beta   90.00
_cell.angle_gamma   90.00
#
_symmetry.space_group_name_H-M   'P 1'
#
loop_
_entity.id
_entity.type
_entity.pdbx_description
1 polymer ?
#
loop_
_entity_poly.entity_id
_entity_poly.type
_entity_poly.pdbx_seq_one_letter_code
_entity_poly.pdbx_strand_id
1 'polypeptide(L)'
;EVAGKIGSEVNDQMDTKRSKPNHAGGILAGITNGEKIVLRAYCKPIPSIAKPQHTIDCRGKERIIEIQGRHDICVLPRIVPVCEAMVNIVLADHLLRQKAISE
;
A
#
# COMPACT_ATOMS: atom_id res chain seq x y z
N GLU A 1 -10.99 -9.25 3.35
CA GLU A 1 -12.32 -9.30 2.72
C GLU A 1 -12.44 -10.50 1.78
N VAL A 2 -11.71 -10.53 0.65
CA VAL A 2 -11.76 -11.65 -0.31
C VAL A 2 -11.41 -13.01 0.31
N ALA A 3 -10.43 -13.07 1.21
CA ALA A 3 -10.04 -14.30 1.90
C ALA A 3 -11.14 -14.94 2.77
N GLY A 4 -12.20 -14.20 3.10
CA GLY A 4 -13.33 -14.71 3.89
C GLY A 4 -14.50 -15.24 3.05
N LYS A 5 -14.32 -15.38 1.73
CA LYS A 5 -15.37 -15.73 0.77
C LYS A 5 -14.99 -16.98 -0.03
N ILE A 6 -15.98 -17.66 -0.60
CA ILE A 6 -15.76 -18.83 -1.48
C ILE A 6 -15.51 -18.40 -2.93
N GLY A 7 -14.86 -19.25 -3.72
CA GLY A 7 -14.48 -18.92 -5.11
C GLY A 7 -15.66 -18.47 -5.99
N SER A 8 -16.84 -19.07 -5.82
CA SER A 8 -18.05 -18.68 -6.56
C SER A 8 -18.51 -17.24 -6.29
N GLU A 9 -18.05 -16.62 -5.20
CA GLU A 9 -18.40 -15.24 -4.83
C GLU A 9 -17.35 -14.21 -5.26
N VAL A 10 -16.10 -14.63 -5.49
CA VAL A 10 -14.96 -13.72 -5.74
C VAL A 10 -14.28 -13.90 -7.08
N ASN A 11 -14.67 -14.91 -7.86
CA ASN A 11 -14.18 -15.09 -9.21
C ASN A 11 -14.70 -13.95 -10.11
N ASP A 12 -13.77 -13.19 -10.69
CA ASP A 12 -14.09 -12.13 -11.65
C ASP A 12 -14.40 -12.75 -13.03
N GLN A 13 -15.69 -13.03 -13.28
CA GLN A 13 -16.16 -13.66 -14.52
C GLN A 13 -16.02 -12.72 -15.74
N MET A 14 -15.61 -13.26 -16.88
CA MET A 14 -15.46 -12.51 -18.13
C MET A 14 -16.68 -12.67 -19.06
N ASP A 15 -17.40 -11.58 -19.31
CA ASP A 15 -18.41 -11.43 -20.36
C ASP A 15 -18.07 -10.26 -21.33
N THR A 16 -18.95 -9.94 -22.28
CA THR A 16 -18.79 -8.83 -23.24
C THR A 16 -19.11 -7.44 -22.65
N LYS A 17 -19.53 -7.35 -21.39
CA LYS A 17 -19.89 -6.09 -20.73
C LYS A 17 -18.70 -5.53 -19.94
N ARG A 18 -18.61 -4.20 -19.95
CA ARG A 18 -17.49 -3.46 -19.34
C ARG A 18 -17.56 -3.28 -17.83
N SER A 19 -18.72 -3.49 -17.20
CA SER A 19 -18.91 -3.24 -15.77
C SER A 19 -18.91 -4.55 -15.00
N LYS A 20 -17.75 -4.93 -14.48
CA LYS A 20 -17.56 -6.16 -13.71
C LYS A 20 -17.08 -5.89 -12.29
N PRO A 21 -17.30 -6.84 -11.37
CA PRO A 21 -16.54 -6.85 -10.14
C PRO A 21 -15.05 -6.94 -10.43
N ASN A 22 -14.25 -6.28 -9.58
CA ASN A 22 -12.80 -6.26 -9.66
C ASN A 22 -12.23 -6.73 -8.32
N HIS A 23 -12.53 -7.98 -7.95
CA HIS A 23 -12.05 -8.57 -6.70
C HIS A 23 -10.54 -8.81 -6.73
N ALA A 24 -9.97 -9.08 -7.90
CA ALA A 24 -8.53 -9.16 -8.13
C ALA A 24 -7.81 -7.80 -7.99
N GLY A 25 -8.55 -6.68 -7.94
CA GLY A 25 -7.96 -5.35 -7.76
C GLY A 25 -7.06 -4.92 -8.92
N GLY A 26 -7.39 -5.32 -10.15
CA GLY A 26 -6.66 -5.00 -11.38
C GLY A 26 -5.42 -5.85 -11.65
N ILE A 27 -5.09 -6.79 -10.75
CA ILE A 27 -3.90 -7.64 -10.86
C ILE A 27 -4.32 -9.10 -10.67
N LEU A 28 -4.25 -9.89 -11.74
CA LEU A 28 -4.55 -11.32 -11.72
C LEU A 28 -3.26 -12.12 -11.93
N ALA A 29 -2.95 -13.03 -11.02
CA ALA A 29 -1.74 -13.86 -11.07
C ALA A 29 -0.43 -13.06 -11.28
N GLY A 30 -0.37 -11.84 -10.76
CA GLY A 30 0.81 -10.97 -10.85
C GLY A 30 0.91 -10.13 -12.13
N ILE A 31 -0.11 -10.15 -13.00
CA ILE A 31 -0.15 -9.38 -14.25
C ILE A 31 -1.40 -8.50 -14.25
N THR A 32 -1.29 -7.30 -14.83
CA THR A 32 -2.45 -6.40 -15.00
C THR A 32 -3.50 -7.02 -15.91
N ASN A 33 -4.76 -7.04 -15.50
CA ASN A 33 -5.86 -7.63 -16.28
C ASN A 33 -6.67 -6.60 -17.10
N GLY A 34 -6.25 -5.33 -17.10
CA GLY A 34 -6.91 -4.22 -17.78
C GLY A 34 -7.95 -3.47 -16.94
N GLU A 35 -8.33 -4.01 -15.77
CA GLU A 35 -9.19 -3.31 -14.81
C GLU A 35 -8.38 -2.32 -13.95
N LYS A 36 -9.09 -1.45 -13.22
CA LYS A 36 -8.45 -0.47 -12.31
C LYS A 36 -7.60 -1.18 -11.26
N ILE A 37 -6.34 -0.78 -11.10
CA ILE A 37 -5.49 -1.26 -10.02
C ILE A 37 -5.97 -0.66 -8.69
N VAL A 38 -6.25 -1.52 -7.71
CA VAL A 38 -6.74 -1.14 -6.38
C VAL A 38 -5.73 -1.60 -5.33
N LEU A 39 -5.15 -0.65 -4.61
CA LEU A 39 -4.18 -0.89 -3.55
C LEU A 39 -4.70 -0.32 -2.23
N ARG A 40 -4.40 -1.02 -1.13
CA ARG A 40 -4.69 -0.54 0.24
C ARG A 40 -3.42 -0.65 1.06
N ALA A 41 -3.06 0.44 1.74
CA ALA A 41 -1.91 0.51 2.62
C ALA A 41 -2.36 0.85 4.04
N TYR A 42 -1.78 0.18 5.03
CA TYR A 42 -2.01 0.47 6.44
C TYR A 42 -0.78 1.16 7.01
N CYS A 43 -0.99 2.33 7.60
CA CYS A 43 0.06 3.08 8.26
C CYS A 43 -0.16 3.02 9.77
N LYS A 44 0.90 2.66 10.51
CA LYS A 44 0.86 2.79 11.97
C LYS A 44 0.76 4.27 12.38
N PRO A 45 0.24 4.56 13.59
CA PRO A 45 0.30 5.91 14.15
C PRO A 45 1.73 6.46 14.24
N ILE A 46 1.86 7.79 14.29
CA ILE A 46 3.16 8.46 14.46
C ILE A 46 3.75 8.05 15.82
N PRO A 47 4.99 7.52 15.86
CA PRO A 47 5.61 7.07 17.11
C PRO A 47 5.95 8.22 18.07
N SER A 48 6.27 9.39 17.52
CA SER A 48 6.69 10.56 18.31
C SER A 48 5.48 11.25 18.93
N ILE A 49 5.27 11.00 20.22
CA ILE A 49 4.19 11.57 21.01
C ILE A 49 4.76 12.20 22.28
N ALA A 50 4.05 13.20 22.83
CA ALA A 50 4.47 13.94 24.03
C ALA A 50 4.35 13.14 25.35
N LYS A 51 4.16 11.82 25.28
CA LYS A 51 4.08 10.96 26.47
C LYS A 51 5.45 10.35 26.75
N PRO A 52 5.87 10.22 28.03
CA PRO A 52 7.02 9.43 28.40
C PRO A 52 6.88 7.99 27.91
N GLN A 53 7.93 7.45 27.30
CA GLN A 53 7.98 6.11 26.72
C GLN A 53 9.27 5.39 27.14
N HIS A 54 9.18 4.09 27.41
CA HIS A 54 10.36 3.26 27.67
C HIS A 54 11.09 2.92 26.37
N THR A 55 12.41 2.96 26.39
CA THR A 55 13.26 2.64 25.25
C THR A 55 14.67 2.21 25.70
N ILE A 56 15.56 1.94 24.75
CA ILE A 56 16.99 1.70 24.99
C ILE A 56 17.83 2.73 24.25
N ASP A 57 18.96 3.13 24.82
CA ASP A 57 19.95 3.96 24.12
C ASP A 57 20.85 3.11 23.19
N CYS A 58 21.70 3.78 22.41
CA CYS A 58 22.62 3.12 21.47
C CYS A 58 23.67 2.22 22.14
N ARG A 59 23.80 2.24 23.48
CA ARG A 59 24.67 1.34 24.26
C ARG A 59 23.87 0.23 24.93
N GLY A 60 22.59 0.07 24.59
CA GLY A 60 21.70 -0.96 25.10
C GLY A 60 21.19 -0.71 26.52
N LYS A 61 21.34 0.51 27.07
CA LYS A 61 20.85 0.82 28.42
C LYS A 61 19.40 1.30 28.38
N GLU A 62 18.56 0.78 29.28
CA GLU A 62 17.18 1.22 29.44
C GLU A 62 17.10 2.71 29.82
N ARG A 63 16.15 3.42 29.21
CA ARG A 63 15.89 4.85 29.42
C ARG A 63 14.40 5.13 29.24
N ILE A 64 13.95 6.26 29.78
CA ILE A 64 12.68 6.88 29.43
C ILE A 64 12.97 8.02 28.45
N ILE A 65 12.26 8.05 27.33
CA ILE A 65 12.28 9.15 26.37
C ILE A 65 10.98 9.94 26.46
N GLU A 66 11.09 11.26 26.46
CA GLU A 66 9.96 12.17 26.36
C GLU A 66 10.25 13.14 25.21
N ILE A 67 9.38 13.16 24.22
CA ILE A 67 9.60 13.88 22.97
C ILE A 67 8.83 15.21 23.04
N GLN A 68 9.57 16.31 23.06
CA GLN A 68 9.03 17.67 23.16
C GLN A 68 8.92 18.34 21.78
N GLY A 69 7.95 19.24 21.62
CA GLY A 69 7.75 20.02 20.37
C GLY A 69 6.59 19.52 19.50
N ARG A 70 6.49 20.08 18.28
CA ARG A 70 5.42 19.74 17.32
C ARG A 70 5.77 18.49 16.53
N HIS A 71 4.84 17.55 16.51
CA HIS A 71 4.92 16.31 15.74
C HIS A 71 3.66 16.18 14.90
N ASP A 72 3.75 15.45 13.79
CA ASP A 72 2.56 15.06 13.05
C ASP A 72 1.68 14.19 13.95
N ILE A 73 0.39 14.50 14.03
CA ILE A 73 -0.61 13.65 14.70
C ILE A 73 -1.10 12.51 13.81
N CYS A 74 -0.94 12.67 12.49
CA CYS A 74 -1.44 11.75 11.48
C CYS A 74 -0.52 11.77 10.26
N VAL A 75 -0.05 10.58 9.86
CA VAL A 75 0.83 10.41 8.69
C VAL A 75 0.07 10.42 7.37
N LEU A 76 -1.25 10.18 7.41
CA LEU A 76 -2.06 9.88 6.21
C LEU A 76 -2.03 11.00 5.15
N PRO A 77 -2.15 12.30 5.48
CA PRO A 77 -2.11 13.33 4.45
C PRO A 77 -0.79 13.38 3.68
N ARG A 78 0.32 12.97 4.31
CA ARG A 78 1.66 13.02 3.72
C ARG A 78 2.04 11.74 2.98
N ILE A 79 1.55 10.58 3.42
CA ILE A 79 1.92 9.29 2.82
C ILE A 79 1.20 9.02 1.50
N VAL A 80 -0.02 9.55 1.32
CA VAL A 80 -0.80 9.36 0.09
C VAL A 80 -0.02 9.75 -1.18
N PRO A 81 0.52 10.99 -1.30
CA PRO A 81 1.28 11.36 -2.51
C PRO A 81 2.56 10.52 -2.70
N VAL A 82 3.18 10.04 -1.61
CA VAL A 82 4.33 9.14 -1.70
C VAL A 82 3.91 7.79 -2.27
N CYS A 83 2.81 7.21 -1.79
CA CYS A 83 2.27 5.96 -2.33
C CYS A 83 1.91 6.10 -3.81
N GLU A 84 1.25 7.19 -4.21
CA GLU A 84 0.92 7.46 -5.61
C GLU A 84 2.17 7.54 -6.50
N ALA A 85 3.19 8.27 -6.06
CA ALA A 85 4.47 8.36 -6.77
C ALA A 85 5.14 7.00 -6.93
N MET A 86 5.18 6.19 -5.86
CA MET A 86 5.76 4.84 -5.92
C MET A 86 5.01 3.93 -6.89
N VAL A 87 3.67 4.00 -6.92
CA VAL A 87 2.87 3.24 -7.89
C VAL A 87 3.20 3.67 -9.33
N ASN A 88 3.29 4.98 -9.60
CA ASN A 88 3.64 5.48 -10.93
C ASN A 88 5.03 5.03 -11.39
N ILE A 89 6.03 5.05 -10.50
CA ILE A 89 7.39 4.58 -10.80
C ILE A 89 7.38 3.09 -11.15
N VAL A 90 6.68 2.26 -10.37
CA VAL A 90 6.57 0.82 -10.62
C VAL A 90 5.86 0.52 -11.95
N LEU A 91 4.77 1.23 -12.24
CA LEU A 91 4.06 1.06 -13.52
C LEU A 91 4.91 1.48 -14.72
N ALA A 92 5.70 2.56 -14.58
CA ALA A 92 6.63 2.99 -15.61
C ALA A 92 7.73 1.93 -15.85
N ASP A 93 8.30 1.34 -14.80
CA ASP A 93 9.28 0.25 -14.93
C ASP A 93 8.69 -0.96 -15.67
N HIS A 94 7.49 -1.43 -15.27
CA HIS A 94 6.81 -2.52 -15.96
C HIS A 94 6.52 -2.22 -17.42
N LEU A 95 6.09 -0.99 -17.74
CA LEU A 95 5.84 -0.56 -19.11
C LEU A 95 7.13 -0.61 -19.96
N LEU A 96 8.24 -0.09 -19.43
CA LEU A 96 9.52 -0.08 -20.14
C LEU A 96 10.06 -1.49 -20.36
N ARG A 97 9.95 -2.39 -19.36
CA ARG A 97 10.31 -3.80 -19.51
C ARG A 97 9.49 -4.50 -20.59
N GLN A 98 8.17 -4.23 -20.65
CA GLN A 98 7.32 -4.81 -21.69
C GLN A 98 7.73 -4.30 -23.07
N LYS A 99 7.99 -2.99 -23.22
CA LYS A 99 8.45 -2.42 -24.50
C LYS A 99 9.74 -3.06 -25.00
N ALA A 100 10.70 -3.30 -24.11
CA ALA A 100 11.98 -3.92 -24.48
C ALA A 100 11.87 -5.38 -24.98
N ILE A 101 10.75 -6.06 -24.73
CA ILE A 101 10.50 -7.44 -25.21
C ILE A 101 9.55 -7.42 -26.42
N SER A 102 8.69 -6.41 -26.52
CA SER A 102 7.69 -6.27 -27.59
C SER A 102 8.22 -5.57 -28.85
N GLU A 103 9.32 -4.83 -28.76
CA GLU A 103 10.06 -4.21 -29.87
C GLU A 103 11.22 -5.10 -30.33
#